data_AF-A0A0M3J7Z8-F1
#
_entry.id   AF-A0A0M3J7Z8-F1
#
_cell.length_a   1.000
_cell.length_b   1.000
_cell.length_c   1.000
_cell.angle_alpha   90.00
_cell.angle_beta   90.00
_cell.angle_gamma   90.00
#
_symmetry.space_group_name_H-M   'P 1'
#
loop_
_entity.id
_entity.type
_entity.pdbx_description
1 polymer ?
#
loop_
_entity_poly.entity_id
_entity_poly.type
_entity_poly.pdbx_seq_one_letter_code
_entity_poly.pdbx_strand_id
1 'polypeptide(L)'
;MKSLDILEFETKLSSAGLIYAHYGKRVLAERLSVNESDKIVEVLYKKLYESFVEAVDAIDNGIPQFDGTPRYHLGGTLSSRVGNLNPAWNDEDVDVEKRFEDAMKLVGQEFLERLGYLHKSWLPARDIVAECVKNRFDIDPSGQILVLEKGGVPWKEHFFTLEKELNLEGAQITYIVYGDSTSGSWRVQAIPVDEKSAFENR
;
A
#
# COMPACT_ATOMS: atom_id res chain seq x y z
N MET A 1 3.63 23.32 0.56
CA MET A 1 2.53 23.95 1.31
C MET A 1 1.65 22.82 1.82
N LYS A 2 1.84 22.35 3.06
CA LYS A 2 1.06 21.25 3.63
C LYS A 2 -0.37 21.76 3.86
N SER A 3 -1.36 21.12 3.24
CA SER A 3 -2.76 21.47 3.44
C SER A 3 -3.27 20.72 4.66
N LEU A 4 -3.46 21.44 5.77
CA LEU A 4 -4.04 20.97 7.03
C LEU A 4 -3.24 19.81 7.65
N ASP A 5 -2.65 19.98 8.84
CA ASP A 5 -1.84 18.96 9.53
C ASP A 5 -2.69 17.77 10.07
N ILE A 6 -3.59 17.25 9.25
CA ILE A 6 -4.49 16.11 9.51
C ILE A 6 -3.82 14.80 9.09
N LEU A 7 -3.04 14.84 8.00
CA LEU A 7 -2.34 13.71 7.42
C LEU A 7 -0.85 14.06 7.30
N GLU A 8 0.04 13.15 7.71
CA GLU A 8 1.50 13.37 7.77
C GLU A 8 2.18 13.18 6.40
N PHE A 9 1.61 13.75 5.34
CA PHE A 9 2.11 13.62 3.96
C PHE A 9 2.45 15.00 3.38
N GLU A 10 3.37 15.02 2.41
CA GLU A 10 3.78 16.28 1.74
C GLU A 10 2.84 16.65 0.60
N THR A 11 2.19 15.64 0.01
CA THR A 11 1.20 15.80 -1.06
C THR A 11 0.03 16.64 -0.56
N LYS A 12 -0.32 17.68 -1.33
CA LYS A 12 -1.46 18.54 -1.03
C LYS A 12 -2.76 17.74 -1.22
N LEU A 13 -3.73 17.95 -0.33
CA LEU A 13 -5.05 17.32 -0.41
C LEU A 13 -5.89 17.97 -1.53
N SER A 14 -6.43 17.14 -2.41
CA SER A 14 -7.51 17.52 -3.34
C SER A 14 -8.86 17.48 -2.61
N SER A 15 -9.96 17.67 -3.34
CA SER A 15 -11.30 17.42 -2.79
C SER A 15 -11.46 15.97 -2.29
N ALA A 16 -10.88 14.98 -2.98
CA ALA A 16 -10.94 13.59 -2.55
C ALA A 16 -10.17 13.37 -1.24
N GLY A 17 -8.95 13.89 -1.16
CA GLY A 17 -8.12 13.90 0.03
C GLY A 17 -8.79 14.56 1.23
N LEU A 18 -9.46 15.71 1.03
CA LEU A 18 -10.19 16.41 2.10
C LEU A 18 -11.39 15.60 2.62
N ILE A 19 -12.15 14.98 1.73
CA ILE A 19 -13.26 14.09 2.10
C ILE A 19 -12.73 12.89 2.88
N TYR A 20 -11.63 12.28 2.42
CA TYR A 20 -10.97 11.20 3.14
C TYR A 20 -10.42 11.65 4.50
N ALA A 21 -9.78 12.81 4.56
CA ALA A 21 -9.21 13.36 5.77
C ALA A 21 -10.27 13.48 6.87
N HIS A 22 -11.46 13.94 6.51
CA HIS A 22 -12.55 14.17 7.45
C HIS A 22 -13.41 12.94 7.73
N TYR A 23 -13.75 12.12 6.73
CA TYR A 23 -14.68 10.99 6.87
C TYR A 23 -14.04 9.60 6.80
N GLY A 24 -12.76 9.51 6.43
CA GLY A 24 -12.08 8.24 6.16
C GLY A 24 -12.14 7.29 7.35
N LYS A 25 -11.77 7.75 8.56
CA LYS A 25 -11.82 6.91 9.77
C LYS A 25 -13.21 6.34 10.04
N ARG A 26 -14.26 7.17 9.93
CA ARG A 26 -15.65 6.75 10.09
C ARG A 26 -16.04 5.68 9.07
N VAL A 27 -15.70 5.88 7.80
CA VAL A 27 -15.96 4.90 6.74
C VAL A 27 -15.24 3.58 7.01
N LEU A 28 -13.97 3.63 7.42
CA LEU A 28 -13.20 2.43 7.76
C LEU A 28 -13.81 1.68 8.94
N ALA A 29 -14.14 2.39 10.02
CA ALA A 29 -14.76 1.82 11.21
C ALA A 29 -16.08 1.11 10.89
N GLU A 30 -16.94 1.76 10.08
CA GLU A 30 -18.21 1.18 9.64
C GLU A 30 -18.00 -0.09 8.77
N ARG A 31 -17.06 -0.05 7.82
CA ARG A 31 -16.78 -1.20 6.93
C ARG A 31 -16.14 -2.37 7.64
N LEU A 32 -15.44 -2.13 8.73
CA LEU A 32 -14.78 -3.15 9.55
C LEU A 32 -15.63 -3.59 10.76
N SER A 33 -16.76 -2.93 11.01
CA SER A 33 -17.61 -3.14 12.18
C SER A 33 -16.86 -2.99 13.51
N VAL A 34 -16.01 -1.96 13.61
CA VAL A 34 -15.22 -1.61 14.81
C VAL A 34 -15.49 -0.17 15.23
N ASN A 35 -15.01 0.22 16.42
CA ASN A 35 -15.09 1.62 16.85
C ASN A 35 -14.11 2.49 16.06
N GLU A 36 -14.47 3.75 15.79
CA GLU A 36 -13.60 4.70 15.10
C GLU A 36 -12.30 4.98 15.86
N SER A 37 -12.31 4.86 17.19
CA SER A 37 -11.13 4.99 18.05
C SER A 37 -10.25 3.74 18.14
N ASP A 38 -10.59 2.67 17.42
CA ASP A 38 -9.77 1.45 17.39
C ASP A 38 -8.42 1.75 16.74
N LYS A 39 -7.33 1.23 17.32
CA LYS A 39 -5.97 1.44 16.79
C LYS A 39 -5.81 0.88 15.38
N ILE A 40 -6.54 -0.17 15.03
CA ILE A 40 -6.54 -0.74 13.68
C ILE A 40 -7.05 0.29 12.66
N VAL A 41 -8.06 1.09 13.02
CA VAL A 41 -8.58 2.15 12.14
C VAL A 41 -7.50 3.18 11.86
N GLU A 42 -6.73 3.61 12.87
CA GLU A 42 -5.64 4.57 12.68
C GLU A 42 -4.57 4.04 11.71
N VAL A 43 -4.14 2.79 11.90
CA VAL A 43 -3.12 2.16 11.05
C VAL A 43 -3.61 2.05 9.61
N LEU A 44 -4.83 1.53 9.42
CA LEU A 44 -5.42 1.36 8.09
C LEU A 44 -5.74 2.71 7.43
N TYR A 45 -6.10 3.72 8.20
CA TYR A 45 -6.36 5.08 7.71
C TYR A 45 -5.11 5.69 7.08
N LYS A 46 -3.98 5.65 7.80
CA LYS A 46 -2.70 6.14 7.24
C LYS A 46 -2.27 5.33 6.02
N LYS A 47 -2.32 3.99 6.12
CA LYS A 47 -1.85 3.11 5.05
C LYS A 47 -2.71 3.16 3.79
N LEU A 48 -4.03 3.31 3.94
CA LEU A 48 -4.93 3.43 2.81
C LEU A 48 -4.80 4.80 2.13
N TYR A 49 -4.50 5.87 2.88
CA TYR A 49 -4.13 7.13 2.25
C TYR A 49 -2.88 6.96 1.38
N GLU A 50 -1.78 6.51 1.99
CA GLU A 50 -0.48 6.32 1.32
C GLU A 50 -0.59 5.45 0.05
N SER A 51 -1.29 4.32 0.15
CA SER A 51 -1.33 3.32 -0.92
C SER A 51 -2.43 3.51 -1.96
N PHE A 52 -3.33 4.48 -1.77
CA PHE A 52 -4.49 4.67 -2.64
C PHE A 52 -4.86 6.15 -2.83
N VAL A 53 -5.18 6.88 -1.76
CA VAL A 53 -5.72 8.25 -1.87
C VAL A 53 -4.65 9.26 -2.29
N GLU A 54 -3.41 9.12 -1.81
CA GLU A 54 -2.32 10.07 -2.09
C GLU A 54 -2.05 10.20 -3.60
N ALA A 55 -2.13 9.09 -4.35
CA ALA A 55 -1.97 9.11 -5.80
C ALA A 55 -3.09 9.92 -6.50
N VAL A 56 -4.32 9.87 -5.99
CA VAL A 56 -5.44 10.67 -6.50
C VAL A 56 -5.18 12.16 -6.23
N ASP A 57 -4.77 12.48 -5.00
CA ASP A 57 -4.43 13.85 -4.59
C ASP A 57 -3.27 14.43 -5.40
N ALA A 58 -2.21 13.65 -5.62
CA ALA A 58 -1.06 14.07 -6.40
C ALA A 58 -1.46 14.38 -7.85
N ILE A 59 -2.24 13.49 -8.49
CA ILE A 59 -2.71 13.67 -9.87
C ILE A 59 -3.59 14.92 -10.00
N ASP A 60 -4.55 15.11 -9.10
CA ASP A 60 -5.47 16.26 -9.14
C ASP A 60 -4.76 17.59 -8.90
N ASN A 61 -3.71 17.59 -8.07
CA ASN A 61 -2.88 18.77 -7.83
C ASN A 61 -1.74 18.94 -8.86
N GLY A 62 -1.64 18.08 -9.89
CA GLY A 62 -0.60 18.15 -10.91
C GLY A 62 0.82 17.87 -10.39
N ILE A 63 0.95 17.10 -9.31
CA ILE A 63 2.22 16.71 -8.71
C ILE A 63 2.76 15.49 -9.47
N PRO A 64 3.96 15.57 -10.08
CA PRO A 64 4.55 14.43 -10.76
C PRO A 64 5.03 13.37 -9.75
N GLN A 65 5.00 12.09 -10.15
CA GLN A 65 5.46 10.98 -9.30
C GLN A 65 6.97 11.03 -9.00
N PHE A 66 7.76 11.62 -9.91
CA PHE A 66 9.20 11.80 -9.78
C PHE A 66 9.67 12.98 -10.64
N ASP A 67 10.85 13.50 -10.32
CA ASP A 67 11.45 14.60 -11.07
C ASP A 67 11.95 14.16 -12.46
N GLY A 68 11.79 15.05 -13.44
CA GLY A 68 12.27 14.84 -14.82
C GLY A 68 11.25 14.17 -15.74
N THR A 69 11.72 13.68 -16.89
CA THR A 69 10.85 13.10 -17.92
C THR A 69 10.77 11.58 -17.76
N PRO A 70 9.55 11.00 -17.66
CA PRO A 70 9.38 9.55 -17.60
C PRO A 70 9.89 8.90 -18.89
N ARG A 71 10.52 7.72 -18.76
CA ARG A 71 10.94 6.92 -19.93
C ARG A 71 9.78 6.33 -20.71
N TYR A 72 8.62 6.15 -20.06
CA TYR A 72 7.39 5.66 -20.66
C TYR A 72 6.19 6.16 -19.86
N HIS A 73 5.02 6.23 -20.51
CA HIS A 73 3.76 6.52 -19.81
C HIS A 73 3.17 5.24 -19.21
N LEU A 74 2.79 5.31 -17.94
CA LEU A 74 2.08 4.22 -17.27
C LEU A 74 0.59 4.27 -17.63
N GLY A 75 0.13 3.29 -18.41
CA GLY A 75 -1.29 3.09 -18.68
C GLY A 75 -1.99 2.26 -17.61
N GLY A 76 -3.33 2.29 -17.58
CA GLY A 76 -4.15 1.43 -16.71
C GLY A 76 -4.23 1.85 -15.24
N THR A 77 -3.76 3.05 -14.90
CA THR A 77 -3.95 3.64 -13.56
C THR A 77 -5.43 3.88 -13.26
N LEU A 78 -5.79 4.01 -11.98
CA LEU A 78 -7.15 4.34 -11.55
C LEU A 78 -7.69 5.58 -12.30
N SER A 79 -6.92 6.68 -12.32
CA SER A 79 -7.30 7.90 -13.02
C SER A 79 -7.49 7.70 -14.52
N SER A 80 -6.68 6.88 -15.18
CA SER A 80 -6.87 6.56 -16.61
C SER A 80 -8.14 5.72 -16.84
N ARG A 81 -8.43 4.75 -15.96
CA ARG A 81 -9.62 3.90 -16.05
C ARG A 81 -10.90 4.70 -15.80
N VAL A 82 -10.88 5.62 -14.84
CA VAL A 82 -11.96 6.60 -14.61
C VAL A 82 -12.09 7.53 -15.82
N GLY A 83 -10.98 8.03 -16.35
CA GLY A 83 -10.96 8.88 -17.55
C GLY A 83 -11.58 8.20 -18.78
N ASN A 84 -11.39 6.88 -18.94
CA ASN A 84 -11.99 6.10 -20.02
C ASN A 84 -13.52 5.99 -19.93
N LEU A 85 -14.12 6.32 -18.79
CA LEU A 85 -15.58 6.37 -18.62
C LEU A 85 -16.16 7.71 -19.08
N ASN A 86 -15.35 8.75 -19.26
CA ASN A 86 -15.83 10.03 -19.79
C ASN A 86 -16.38 9.87 -21.22
N PRO A 87 -17.45 10.61 -21.59
CA PRO A 87 -17.93 10.68 -22.97
C PRO A 87 -16.77 10.96 -23.93
N ALA A 88 -16.69 10.21 -25.02
CA ALA A 88 -15.78 10.57 -26.08
C ALA A 88 -16.23 11.89 -26.72
N TRP A 89 -15.29 12.65 -27.26
CA TRP A 89 -15.58 13.95 -27.87
C TRP A 89 -16.60 13.87 -29.03
N ASN A 90 -16.76 12.69 -29.62
CA ASN A 90 -17.61 12.39 -30.77
C ASN A 90 -18.76 11.43 -30.43
N ASP A 91 -19.06 11.19 -29.16
CA ASP A 91 -20.25 10.42 -28.80
C ASP A 91 -21.50 11.30 -28.93
N GLU A 92 -22.54 10.78 -29.58
CA GLU A 92 -23.88 11.38 -29.61
C GLU A 92 -24.77 10.72 -28.54
N ASP A 93 -25.62 11.50 -27.87
CA ASP A 93 -26.65 11.03 -26.91
C ASP A 93 -26.14 10.13 -25.76
N VAL A 94 -25.07 10.56 -25.08
CA VAL A 94 -24.51 9.85 -23.92
C VAL A 94 -25.24 10.17 -22.62
N ASP A 95 -25.63 9.11 -21.90
CA ASP A 95 -26.03 9.21 -20.49
C ASP A 95 -24.79 9.40 -19.59
N VAL A 96 -24.54 10.65 -19.22
CA VAL A 96 -23.41 11.06 -18.36
C VAL A 96 -23.57 10.53 -16.94
N GLU A 97 -24.80 10.47 -16.41
CA GLU A 97 -25.04 10.00 -15.04
C GLU A 97 -24.74 8.52 -14.90
N LYS A 98 -25.15 7.71 -15.88
CA LYS A 98 -24.77 6.29 -15.89
C LYS A 98 -23.25 6.09 -15.88
N ARG A 99 -22.50 6.90 -16.65
CA ARG A 99 -21.03 6.83 -16.67
C ARG A 99 -20.41 7.25 -15.34
N PHE A 100 -20.98 8.26 -14.70
CA PHE A 100 -20.59 8.67 -13.36
C PHE A 100 -20.84 7.56 -12.33
N GLU A 101 -21.99 6.88 -12.38
CA GLU A 101 -22.27 5.71 -11.54
C GLU A 101 -21.25 4.58 -11.76
N ASP A 102 -20.89 4.30 -13.01
CA ASP A 102 -19.89 3.28 -13.32
C ASP A 102 -18.50 3.67 -12.79
N ALA A 103 -18.14 4.96 -12.83
CA ALA A 103 -16.90 5.47 -12.23
C ALA A 103 -16.92 5.33 -10.70
N MET A 104 -18.05 5.65 -10.05
CA MET A 104 -18.21 5.45 -8.61
C MET A 104 -18.07 3.97 -8.21
N LYS A 105 -18.69 3.05 -8.97
CA LYS A 105 -18.56 1.60 -8.73
C LYS A 105 -17.12 1.15 -8.88
N LEU A 106 -16.43 1.59 -9.93
CA LEU A 106 -15.03 1.27 -10.20
C LEU A 106 -14.11 1.70 -9.04
N VAL A 107 -14.17 2.98 -8.65
CA VAL A 107 -13.33 3.53 -7.57
C VAL A 107 -13.70 2.90 -6.23
N GLY A 108 -15.00 2.73 -5.96
CA GLY A 108 -15.51 2.15 -4.73
C GLY A 108 -15.09 0.69 -4.56
N GLN A 109 -15.13 -0.11 -5.62
CA GLN A 109 -14.66 -1.49 -5.60
C GLN A 109 -13.16 -1.55 -5.29
N GLU A 110 -12.34 -0.75 -5.98
CA GLU A 110 -10.89 -0.75 -5.77
C GLU A 110 -10.50 -0.30 -4.35
N PHE A 111 -11.22 0.68 -3.80
CA PHE A 111 -11.07 1.11 -2.40
C PHE A 111 -11.37 -0.05 -1.42
N LEU A 112 -12.48 -0.76 -1.62
CA LEU A 112 -12.89 -1.86 -0.74
C LEU A 112 -11.96 -3.07 -0.86
N GLU A 113 -11.47 -3.38 -2.07
CA GLU A 113 -10.48 -4.43 -2.29
C GLU A 113 -9.16 -4.10 -1.60
N ARG A 114 -8.70 -2.84 -1.71
CA ARG A 114 -7.49 -2.37 -1.01
C ARG A 114 -7.65 -2.46 0.50
N LEU A 115 -8.76 -1.97 1.05
CA LEU A 115 -9.06 -2.10 2.48
C LEU A 115 -9.12 -3.56 2.92
N GLY A 116 -9.78 -4.42 2.14
CA GLY A 116 -9.89 -5.84 2.40
C GLY A 116 -8.52 -6.53 2.45
N TYR A 117 -7.66 -6.23 1.48
CA TYR A 117 -6.26 -6.71 1.46
C TYR A 117 -5.48 -6.19 2.68
N LEU A 118 -5.56 -4.89 2.96
CA LEU A 118 -4.82 -4.29 4.07
C LEU A 118 -5.22 -4.89 5.41
N HIS A 119 -6.52 -5.06 5.66
CA HIS A 119 -7.02 -5.59 6.91
C HIS A 119 -6.79 -7.11 7.05
N LYS A 120 -7.07 -7.90 6.01
CA LYS A 120 -7.08 -9.37 6.11
C LYS A 120 -5.74 -10.04 5.81
N SER A 121 -4.82 -9.34 5.13
CA SER A 121 -3.55 -9.92 4.69
C SER A 121 -2.35 -9.10 5.14
N TRP A 122 -2.30 -7.81 4.82
CA TRP A 122 -1.14 -6.97 5.15
C TRP A 122 -0.99 -6.76 6.66
N LEU A 123 -2.05 -6.38 7.37
CA LEU A 123 -1.97 -6.04 8.79
C LEU A 123 -1.53 -7.24 9.66
N PRO A 124 -2.11 -8.46 9.52
CA PRO A 124 -1.69 -9.62 10.30
C PRO A 124 -0.27 -10.10 9.99
N ALA A 125 0.27 -9.74 8.81
CA ALA A 125 1.63 -10.12 8.43
C ALA A 125 2.70 -9.47 9.32
N ARG A 126 2.41 -8.30 9.90
CA ARG A 126 3.35 -7.58 10.76
C ARG A 126 3.85 -8.44 11.92
N ASP A 127 2.95 -9.12 12.61
CA ASP A 127 3.29 -9.95 13.78
C ASP A 127 4.16 -11.15 13.37
N ILE A 128 3.85 -11.76 12.22
CA ILE A 128 4.65 -12.86 11.66
C ILE A 128 6.07 -12.39 11.36
N VAL A 129 6.22 -11.25 10.69
CA VAL A 129 7.54 -10.71 10.33
C VAL A 129 8.32 -10.31 11.58
N ALA A 130 7.66 -9.69 12.57
CA ALA A 130 8.29 -9.32 13.84
C ALA A 130 8.81 -10.56 14.60
N GLU A 131 8.04 -11.64 14.63
CA GLU A 131 8.46 -12.91 15.22
C GLU A 131 9.65 -13.52 14.46
N CYS A 132 9.60 -13.53 13.12
CA CYS A 132 10.72 -14.00 12.30
C CYS A 132 12.00 -13.20 12.55
N VAL A 133 11.92 -11.88 12.65
CA VAL A 133 13.07 -11.03 12.98
C VAL A 133 13.61 -11.35 14.36
N LYS A 134 12.73 -11.56 15.35
CA LYS A 134 13.15 -11.88 16.73
C LYS A 134 13.86 -13.24 16.82
N ASN A 135 13.31 -14.27 16.16
CA ASN A 135 13.77 -15.65 16.27
C ASN A 135 14.88 -16.00 15.25
N ARG A 136 15.35 -15.03 14.45
CA ARG A 136 16.33 -15.26 13.38
C ARG A 136 17.61 -15.99 13.83
N PHE A 137 18.06 -15.76 15.05
CA PHE A 137 19.26 -16.40 15.61
C PHE A 137 19.07 -17.88 15.94
N ASP A 138 17.83 -18.33 16.17
CA ASP A 138 17.52 -19.74 16.41
C ASP A 138 17.60 -20.55 15.10
N ILE A 139 17.42 -19.87 13.96
CA ILE A 139 17.46 -20.47 12.62
C ILE A 139 18.86 -20.39 12.01
N ASP A 140 19.48 -19.22 12.13
CA ASP A 140 20.81 -18.94 11.63
C ASP A 140 21.60 -18.23 12.73
N PRO A 141 22.66 -18.84 13.29
CA PRO A 141 23.48 -18.21 14.33
C PRO A 141 24.06 -16.85 13.94
N SER A 142 24.21 -16.56 12.63
CA SER A 142 24.65 -15.23 12.16
C SER A 142 23.55 -14.17 12.22
N GLY A 143 22.28 -14.60 12.28
CA GLY A 143 21.09 -13.74 12.29
C GLY A 143 20.83 -13.03 10.96
N GLN A 144 21.48 -13.46 9.87
CA GLN A 144 21.38 -12.83 8.56
C GLN A 144 20.23 -13.39 7.71
N ILE A 145 19.63 -14.52 8.14
CA ILE A 145 18.56 -15.22 7.42
C ILE A 145 17.26 -15.15 8.22
N LEU A 146 16.20 -14.68 7.58
CA LEU A 146 14.82 -14.78 8.08
C LEU A 146 14.12 -15.97 7.43
N VAL A 147 13.31 -16.69 8.19
CA VAL A 147 12.51 -17.81 7.67
C VAL A 147 11.03 -17.59 7.97
N LEU A 148 10.22 -17.58 6.92
CA LEU A 148 8.77 -17.58 6.98
C LEU A 148 8.25 -18.98 6.64
N GLU A 149 7.67 -19.65 7.63
CA GLU A 149 7.04 -20.98 7.46
C GLU A 149 5.96 -20.99 6.36
N LYS A 150 5.23 -19.87 6.22
CA LYS A 150 4.14 -19.72 5.25
C LYS A 150 4.54 -18.82 4.09
N GLY A 151 4.26 -19.27 2.88
CA GLY A 151 4.34 -18.43 1.68
C GLY A 151 3.25 -17.37 1.61
N GLY A 152 3.50 -16.32 0.83
CA GLY A 152 2.52 -15.27 0.54
C GLY A 152 2.37 -14.21 1.64
N VAL A 153 3.22 -14.23 2.67
CA VAL A 153 3.27 -13.18 3.69
C VAL A 153 3.82 -11.89 3.04
N PRO A 154 3.09 -10.75 3.09
CA PRO A 154 3.56 -9.47 2.56
C PRO A 154 4.63 -8.87 3.49
N TRP A 155 5.84 -9.43 3.44
CA TRP A 155 6.87 -9.19 4.44
C TRP A 155 7.69 -7.91 4.24
N LYS A 156 7.87 -7.47 2.98
CA LYS A 156 8.90 -6.49 2.61
C LYS A 156 8.78 -5.17 3.37
N GLU A 157 7.63 -4.52 3.27
CA GLU A 157 7.38 -3.24 3.95
C GLU A 157 7.50 -3.36 5.48
N HIS A 158 6.91 -4.41 6.06
CA HIS A 158 6.98 -4.66 7.50
C HIS A 158 8.42 -4.85 7.96
N PHE A 159 9.23 -5.59 7.20
CA PHE A 159 10.64 -5.80 7.49
C PHE A 159 11.39 -4.46 7.54
N PHE A 160 11.27 -3.61 6.53
CA PHE A 160 11.98 -2.31 6.52
C PHE A 160 11.49 -1.36 7.61
N THR A 161 10.21 -1.44 7.99
CA THR A 161 9.67 -0.68 9.12
C THR A 161 10.28 -1.17 10.43
N LEU A 162 10.25 -2.48 10.67
CA LEU A 162 10.80 -3.11 11.87
C LEU A 162 12.31 -2.95 11.98
N GLU A 163 13.04 -2.99 10.86
CA GLU A 163 14.47 -2.79 10.80
C GLU A 163 14.84 -1.43 11.40
N LYS A 164 14.11 -0.37 11.04
CA LYS A 164 14.30 0.98 11.59
C LYS A 164 13.83 1.09 13.04
N GLU A 165 12.62 0.59 13.35
CA GLU A 165 12.06 0.66 14.71
C GLU A 165 12.93 -0.05 15.76
N LEU A 166 13.62 -1.12 15.36
CA LEU A 166 14.46 -1.94 16.22
C LEU A 166 15.96 -1.59 16.09
N ASN A 167 16.34 -0.60 15.28
CA ASN A 167 17.72 -0.19 15.01
C ASN A 167 18.61 -1.36 14.52
N LEU A 168 18.11 -2.11 13.53
CA LEU A 168 18.74 -3.32 12.98
C LEU A 168 19.44 -3.09 11.63
N GLU A 169 19.59 -1.84 11.17
CA GLU A 169 20.24 -1.53 9.89
C GLU A 169 21.69 -2.05 9.83
N GLY A 170 22.37 -2.12 10.98
CA GLY A 170 23.72 -2.71 11.10
C GLY A 170 23.75 -4.23 11.23
N ALA A 171 22.60 -4.90 11.34
CA ALA A 171 22.51 -6.34 11.59
C ALA A 171 22.74 -7.20 10.33
N GLN A 172 22.83 -6.60 9.14
CA GLN A 172 23.10 -7.28 7.86
C GLN A 172 22.14 -8.44 7.57
N ILE A 173 20.86 -8.27 7.90
CA ILE A 173 19.83 -9.25 7.54
C ILE A 173 19.71 -9.24 6.02
N THR A 174 20.13 -10.32 5.36
CA THR A 174 20.45 -10.37 3.92
C THR A 174 19.48 -11.22 3.12
N TYR A 175 18.98 -12.31 3.70
CA TYR A 175 18.10 -13.25 2.99
C TYR A 175 16.81 -13.49 3.73
N ILE A 176 15.75 -13.73 2.96
CA ILE A 176 14.52 -14.29 3.46
C ILE A 176 14.21 -15.59 2.71
N VAL A 177 13.86 -16.62 3.46
CA VAL A 177 13.48 -17.94 2.95
C VAL A 177 12.01 -18.16 3.32
N TYR A 178 11.20 -18.61 2.38
CA TYR A 178 9.78 -18.85 2.62
C TYR A 178 9.25 -20.05 1.87
N GLY A 179 8.33 -20.77 2.53
CA GLY A 179 7.68 -21.94 1.95
C GLY A 179 6.82 -21.57 0.75
N ASP A 180 6.83 -22.38 -0.31
CA ASP A 180 5.90 -22.28 -1.42
C ASP A 180 4.75 -23.26 -1.22
N SER A 181 3.61 -22.71 -0.79
CA SER A 181 2.39 -23.46 -0.51
C SER A 181 1.84 -24.23 -1.72
N THR A 182 2.25 -23.86 -2.95
CA THR A 182 1.76 -24.50 -4.19
C THR A 182 2.60 -25.68 -4.63
N SER A 183 3.91 -25.63 -4.39
CA SER A 183 4.86 -26.66 -4.82
C SER A 183 5.42 -27.51 -3.68
N GLY A 184 5.22 -27.10 -2.42
CA GLY A 184 5.86 -27.71 -1.25
C GLY A 184 7.37 -27.46 -1.19
N SER A 185 7.92 -26.65 -2.09
CA SER A 185 9.33 -26.26 -2.12
C SER A 185 9.59 -25.00 -1.29
N TRP A 186 10.84 -24.59 -1.20
CA TRP A 186 11.24 -23.35 -0.53
C TRP A 186 11.78 -22.35 -1.55
N ARG A 187 11.50 -21.08 -1.33
CA ARG A 187 12.05 -19.97 -2.12
C ARG A 187 12.98 -19.14 -1.26
N VAL A 188 14.06 -18.67 -1.85
CA VAL A 188 15.00 -17.73 -1.24
C VAL A 188 14.98 -16.43 -2.03
N GLN A 189 14.97 -15.31 -1.31
CA GLN A 189 15.04 -13.98 -1.87
C GLN A 189 16.08 -13.15 -1.10
N ALA A 190 16.95 -12.46 -1.83
CA ALA A 190 17.81 -11.44 -1.24
C ALA A 190 16.97 -10.21 -0.86
N ILE A 191 17.22 -9.67 0.32
CA ILE A 191 16.57 -8.45 0.78
C ILE A 191 17.21 -7.27 0.04
N PRO A 192 16.41 -6.40 -0.60
CA PRO A 192 16.96 -5.27 -1.34
C PRO A 192 17.61 -4.24 -0.40
N VAL A 193 18.34 -3.29 -0.98
CA VAL A 193 18.93 -2.16 -0.25
C VAL A 193 17.88 -1.26 0.40
N ASP A 194 16.73 -1.08 -0.26
CA ASP A 194 15.58 -0.33 0.25
C ASP A 194 14.25 -0.94 -0.24
N GLU A 195 13.15 -0.53 0.37
CA GLU A 195 11.80 -1.04 0.09
C GLU A 195 11.36 -0.87 -1.37
N LYS A 196 11.73 0.25 -1.99
CA LYS A 196 11.35 0.65 -3.35
C LYS A 196 12.28 0.05 -4.42
N SER A 197 13.48 -0.35 -4.02
CA SER A 197 14.42 -1.06 -4.88
C SER A 197 14.01 -2.52 -5.11
N ALA A 198 13.96 -2.91 -6.39
CA ALA A 198 13.54 -4.25 -6.79
C ALA A 198 14.72 -5.19 -7.10
N PHE A 199 15.88 -4.66 -7.50
CA PHE A 199 16.96 -5.45 -8.10
C PHE A 199 18.35 -5.20 -7.50
N GLU A 200 18.52 -4.21 -6.64
CA GLU A 200 19.79 -3.97 -5.95
C GLU A 200 19.75 -4.62 -4.57
N ASN A 201 20.62 -5.61 -4.38
CA ASN A 201 20.73 -6.40 -3.15
C ASN A 201 21.77 -5.77 -2.22
N ARG A 202 21.53 -5.86 -0.91
CA ARG A 202 22.45 -5.40 0.13
C ARG A 202 23.65 -6.33 0.35
#